data_AF-A0A0N8KMQ0-F1
#
_entry.id   AF-A0A0N8KMQ0-F1
#
_cell.length_a   1.000
_cell.length_b   1.000
_cell.length_c   1.000
_cell.angle_alpha   90.00
_cell.angle_beta   90.00
_cell.angle_gamma   90.00
#
_symmetry.space_group_name_H-M   'P 1'
#
loop_
_entity.id
_entity.type
_entity.pdbx_description
1 polymer ?
#
loop_
_entity_poly.entity_id
_entity_poly.type
_entity_poly.pdbx_seq_one_letter_code
_entity_poly.pdbx_strand_id
1 'polypeptide(L)'
;MTIRLGGIIVGLAITAVLVLWSLVPGFINFAFGPAPEKQASYAFYEHGEGPEGGFAFDGPLGKWDVAQLQRGYQVYKEVCSACHSLKFVAFRNLRQL
;
A
#
# COMPACT_ATOMS: atom_id res chain seq x y z
N MET A 1 -23.03 8.93 57.12
CA MET A 1 -23.14 9.68 55.84
C MET A 1 -21.81 9.76 55.09
N THR A 2 -20.67 9.92 55.78
CA THR A 2 -19.32 10.12 55.22
C THR A 2 -18.82 8.98 54.33
N ILE A 3 -19.04 7.71 54.70
CA ILE A 3 -18.58 6.54 53.92
C ILE A 3 -19.29 6.44 52.57
N ARG A 4 -20.59 6.74 52.52
CA ARG A 4 -21.38 6.69 51.26
C ARG A 4 -20.95 7.80 50.30
N LEU A 5 -20.73 9.01 50.82
CA LEU A 5 -20.24 10.14 50.02
C LEU A 5 -18.81 9.87 49.51
N GLY A 6 -17.94 9.31 50.35
CA GLY A 6 -16.59 8.90 49.96
C GLY A 6 -16.58 7.89 48.81
N GLY A 7 -17.43 6.85 48.88
CA GLY A 7 -17.55 5.86 47.81
C GLY A 7 -18.01 6.46 46.47
N ILE A 8 -18.97 7.40 46.49
CA ILE A 8 -19.45 8.08 45.28
C ILE A 8 -18.34 8.93 44.66
N ILE A 9 -17.60 9.69 45.48
CA ILE A 9 -16.50 10.53 45.00
C ILE A 9 -15.39 9.68 44.37
N VAL A 10 -15.02 8.58 45.02
CA VAL A 10 -14.00 7.66 44.50
C VAL A 10 -14.46 7.03 43.18
N GLY A 11 -15.73 6.59 43.11
CA GLY A 11 -16.31 6.07 41.88
C GLY A 11 -16.28 7.06 40.73
N LEU A 12 -16.74 8.30 40.96
CA LEU A 12 -16.72 9.37 39.96
C LEU A 12 -15.31 9.74 39.52
N ALA A 13 -14.34 9.76 40.44
CA ALA A 13 -12.94 10.02 40.12
C ALA A 13 -12.37 8.92 39.21
N ILE A 14 -12.64 7.65 39.51
CA ILE A 14 -12.20 6.53 38.67
C ILE A 14 -12.86 6.61 37.29
N THR A 15 -14.17 6.85 37.22
CA THR A 15 -14.87 6.99 35.94
C THR A 15 -14.30 8.15 35.11
N ALA A 16 -14.05 9.31 35.71
CA ALA A 16 -13.47 10.46 35.02
C ALA A 16 -12.08 10.15 34.47
N VAL A 17 -11.22 9.48 35.26
CA VAL A 17 -9.88 9.08 34.81
C VAL A 17 -9.97 8.11 33.63
N LEU A 18 -10.85 7.10 33.69
CA LEU A 18 -11.03 6.14 32.62
C LEU A 18 -11.53 6.80 31.33
N VAL A 19 -12.51 7.70 31.44
CA VAL A 19 -13.04 8.44 30.29
C VAL A 19 -11.95 9.29 29.64
N LEU A 20 -11.20 10.04 30.44
CA LEU A 20 -10.10 10.86 29.92
C LEU A 20 -9.01 10.01 29.27
N TRP A 21 -8.64 8.88 29.89
CA TRP A 21 -7.66 7.96 29.33
C TRP A 21 -8.10 7.39 27.98
N SER A 22 -9.39 7.06 27.82
CA SER A 22 -9.92 6.51 26.58
C SER A 22 -10.13 7.54 25.48
N LEU A 23 -10.59 8.76 25.82
CA LEU A 23 -11.01 9.75 24.81
C LEU A 23 -9.91 10.75 24.43
N VAL A 24 -9.07 11.19 25.38
CA VAL A 24 -8.09 12.26 25.13
C VAL A 24 -7.06 11.86 24.07
N PRO A 25 -6.45 10.65 24.09
CA PRO A 25 -5.47 10.27 23.07
C PRO A 25 -6.09 10.21 21.66
N GLY A 26 -7.33 9.71 21.55
CA GLY A 26 -8.05 9.68 20.28
C GLY A 26 -8.32 11.09 19.74
N PHE A 27 -8.77 12.00 20.61
CA PHE A 27 -8.99 13.40 20.24
C PHE A 27 -7.71 14.11 19.82
N ILE A 28 -6.60 13.94 20.56
CA ILE A 28 -5.31 14.55 20.21
C ILE A 28 -4.80 14.04 18.87
N ASN A 29 -4.87 12.73 18.63
CA ASN A 29 -4.47 12.16 17.33
C ASN A 29 -5.35 12.67 16.18
N PHE A 30 -6.65 12.85 16.40
CA PHE A 30 -7.55 13.36 15.36
C PHE A 30 -7.31 14.84 15.05
N ALA A 31 -7.17 15.68 16.09
CA ALA A 31 -7.06 17.13 15.92
C ALA A 31 -5.64 17.59 15.55
N PHE A 32 -4.61 16.87 16.01
CA PHE A 32 -3.22 17.30 15.93
C PHE A 32 -2.25 16.20 15.48
N GLY A 33 -2.73 14.99 15.21
CA GLY A 33 -1.90 13.91 14.71
C GLY A 33 -1.54 14.08 13.24
N PRO A 34 -0.50 13.37 12.76
CA PRO A 34 -0.20 13.30 11.34
C PRO A 34 -1.38 12.67 10.58
N ALA A 35 -1.48 12.95 9.28
CA ALA A 35 -2.44 12.26 8.42
C ALA A 35 -2.29 10.73 8.59
N PRO A 36 -3.39 9.98 8.63
CA PRO A 36 -3.33 8.53 8.82
C PRO A 36 -2.47 7.90 7.74
N GLU A 37 -1.62 6.95 8.13
CA GLU A 37 -0.81 6.20 7.20
C GLU A 37 -1.73 5.53 6.18
N LYS A 38 -1.49 5.81 4.90
CA LYS A 38 -2.31 5.23 3.84
C LYS A 38 -2.08 3.71 3.86
N GLN A 39 -3.17 2.93 3.81
CA GLN A 39 -3.15 1.45 3.77
C GLN A 39 -2.37 0.92 2.56
N ALA A 40 -1.44 -0.03 2.65
CA ALA A 40 -0.59 -0.47 1.51
C ALA A 40 -1.30 -0.68 0.15
N SER A 41 -2.60 -0.97 0.13
CA SER A 41 -3.43 -0.99 -1.07
C SER A 41 -3.61 0.36 -1.78
N TYR A 42 -3.31 1.50 -1.15
CA TYR A 42 -3.37 2.84 -1.72
C TYR A 42 -2.40 3.00 -2.89
N ALA A 43 -1.27 2.27 -2.86
CA ALA A 43 -0.27 2.27 -3.93
C ALA A 43 -0.85 1.75 -5.26
N PHE A 44 -1.88 0.90 -5.21
CA PHE A 44 -2.57 0.44 -6.43
C PHE A 44 -3.50 1.48 -7.05
N TYR A 45 -3.81 2.57 -6.33
CA TYR A 45 -4.64 3.70 -6.80
C TYR A 45 -3.80 4.93 -7.18
N GLU A 46 -2.50 4.92 -6.89
CA GLU A 46 -1.59 5.94 -7.37
C GLU A 46 -1.30 5.70 -8.86
N HIS A 47 -1.13 6.78 -9.62
CA HIS A 47 -0.87 6.67 -11.06
C HIS A 47 0.47 5.99 -11.24
N GLY A 48 0.52 4.93 -12.05
CA GLY A 48 1.77 4.22 -12.30
C GLY A 48 2.81 5.17 -12.88
N GLU A 49 3.88 5.40 -12.14
CA GLU A 49 5.03 6.18 -12.62
C GLU A 49 5.90 5.28 -13.50
N GLY A 50 6.12 5.73 -14.74
CA GLY A 50 7.07 5.10 -15.65
C GLY A 50 8.52 5.39 -15.26
N PRO A 51 9.51 4.73 -15.90
CA PRO A 51 10.91 5.08 -15.71
C PRO A 51 11.17 6.55 -16.05
N GLU A 52 12.04 7.20 -15.28
CA GLU A 52 12.52 8.54 -15.58
C GLU A 52 13.14 8.57 -16.99
N GLY A 53 12.59 9.42 -17.87
CA GLY A 53 13.02 9.51 -19.27
C GLY A 53 12.25 8.62 -20.26
N GLY A 54 11.24 7.87 -19.81
CA GLY A 54 10.39 7.05 -20.67
C GLY A 54 10.99 5.68 -21.00
N PHE A 55 10.24 4.88 -21.75
CA PHE A 55 10.68 3.55 -22.20
C PHE A 55 11.55 3.65 -23.46
N ALA A 56 12.43 2.66 -23.68
CA ALA A 56 13.30 2.61 -24.86
C ALA A 56 12.55 2.59 -26.21
N PHE A 57 11.29 2.14 -26.20
CA PHE A 57 10.42 2.06 -27.36
C PHE A 57 9.54 3.31 -27.54
N ASP A 58 9.70 4.33 -26.71
CA ASP A 58 8.94 5.58 -26.84
C ASP A 58 9.38 6.38 -28.08
N GLY A 59 8.44 7.12 -28.67
CA GLY A 59 8.66 7.98 -29.83
C GLY A 59 8.52 7.27 -31.19
N PRO A 60 8.47 8.04 -32.30
CA PRO A 60 8.13 7.51 -33.63
C PRO A 60 9.18 6.55 -34.22
N LEU A 61 10.40 6.53 -33.67
CA LEU A 61 11.49 5.66 -34.08
C LEU A 61 12.01 4.78 -32.92
N GLY A 62 11.23 4.66 -31.85
CA GLY A 62 11.58 3.87 -30.67
C GLY A 62 11.84 2.40 -31.02
N LYS A 63 12.73 1.76 -30.26
CA LYS A 63 13.09 0.35 -30.46
C LYS A 63 12.97 -0.40 -29.15
N TRP A 64 12.64 -1.69 -29.26
CA TRP A 64 12.67 -2.57 -28.11
C TRP A 64 14.11 -2.82 -27.67
N ASP A 65 14.35 -2.72 -26.36
CA ASP A 65 15.56 -3.29 -25.75
C ASP A 65 15.37 -4.81 -25.65
N VAL A 66 16.04 -5.54 -26.52
CA VAL A 66 15.96 -7.00 -26.61
C VAL A 66 16.41 -7.67 -25.30
N ALA A 67 17.44 -7.14 -24.64
CA ALA A 67 17.92 -7.70 -23.37
C ALA A 67 16.87 -7.48 -22.26
N GLN A 68 16.17 -6.35 -22.28
CA GLN A 68 15.03 -6.12 -21.38
C GLN A 68 13.90 -7.12 -21.63
N LEU A 69 13.57 -7.40 -22.89
CA LEU A 69 12.51 -8.37 -23.25
C LEU A 69 12.87 -9.79 -22.81
N GLN A 70 14.13 -10.21 -22.94
CA GLN A 70 14.60 -11.52 -22.46
C GLN A 70 14.43 -11.67 -20.94
N ARG A 71 14.84 -10.66 -20.17
CA ARG A 71 14.65 -10.64 -18.70
C ARG A 71 13.16 -10.63 -18.34
N GLY A 72 12.34 -9.87 -19.07
CA GLY A 72 10.89 -9.87 -18.88
C GLY A 72 10.24 -11.23 -19.14
N TYR A 73 10.67 -11.94 -20.18
CA TYR A 73 10.21 -13.31 -20.45
C TYR A 73 10.63 -14.29 -19.35
N GLN A 74 11.83 -14.15 -18.79
CA GLN A 74 12.26 -14.94 -17.64
C GLN A 74 11.33 -14.73 -16.44
N VAL A 75 10.99 -13.48 -16.10
CA VAL A 75 10.02 -13.17 -15.04
C VAL A 75 8.65 -13.80 -15.32
N TYR A 76 8.14 -13.67 -16.55
CA TYR A 76 6.89 -14.31 -16.93
C TYR A 76 6.94 -15.84 -16.71
N LYS A 77 8.02 -16.48 -17.13
CA LYS A 77 8.21 -17.94 -17.02
C LYS A 77 8.37 -18.41 -15.57
N GLU A 78 9.01 -17.63 -14.71
CA GLU A 78 9.32 -18.03 -13.33
C GLU A 78 8.20 -17.66 -12.34
N VAL A 79 7.46 -16.59 -12.60
CA VAL A 79 6.48 -16.03 -11.65
C VAL A 79 5.05 -16.09 -12.21
N CYS A 80 4.85 -15.61 -13.43
CA CYS A 80 3.50 -15.36 -13.95
C CYS A 80 2.84 -16.60 -14.53
N SER A 81 3.60 -17.50 -15.16
CA SER A 81 3.05 -18.61 -15.96
C SER A 81 2.32 -19.67 -15.13
N ALA A 82 2.48 -19.66 -13.80
CA ALA A 82 1.71 -20.52 -12.91
C ALA A 82 0.22 -20.14 -12.85
N CYS A 83 -0.10 -18.86 -13.08
CA CYS A 83 -1.46 -18.32 -12.96
C CYS A 83 -1.99 -17.70 -14.26
N HIS A 84 -1.12 -17.12 -15.10
CA HIS A 84 -1.48 -16.41 -16.32
C HIS A 84 -0.95 -17.11 -17.57
N SER A 85 -1.84 -17.31 -18.55
CA SER A 85 -1.46 -17.87 -19.85
C SER A 85 -1.03 -16.77 -20.84
N LEU A 86 -0.11 -17.11 -21.75
CA LEU A 86 0.31 -16.27 -22.87
C LEU A 86 -0.10 -16.89 -24.21
N LYS A 87 -1.41 -17.12 -24.37
CA LYS A 87 -1.99 -17.93 -25.46
C LYS A 87 -1.62 -17.45 -26.88
N PHE A 88 -1.38 -16.15 -27.08
CA PHE A 88 -1.11 -15.57 -28.40
C PHE A 88 0.38 -15.48 -28.75
N VAL A 89 1.28 -15.91 -27.86
CA VAL A 89 2.72 -15.90 -28.10
C VAL A 89 3.23 -17.34 -28.21
N ALA A 90 3.69 -17.71 -29.41
CA ALA A 90 4.28 -19.01 -29.66
C ALA A 90 5.81 -18.96 -29.45
N PHE A 91 6.44 -20.09 -29.12
CA PHE A 91 7.91 -20.18 -28.97
C PHE A 91 8.69 -19.66 -30.19
N ARG A 92 8.14 -19.82 -31.41
CA ARG A 92 8.76 -19.27 -32.63
C ARG A 92 8.90 -17.75 -32.62
N ASN A 93 8.03 -17.03 -31.90
CA ASN A 93 8.07 -15.58 -31.79
C ASN A 93 9.25 -15.14 -30.91
N LEU A 94 9.66 -15.98 -29.95
CA LEU A 94 10.77 -15.71 -29.04
C LEU A 94 12.15 -15.87 -29.70
N ARG A 95 12.23 -16.37 -30.94
CA ARG A 95 13.50 -16.46 -31.69
C ARG A 95 14.12 -15.09 -32.01
N GLN A 96 13.32 -14.03 -31.92
CA GLN A 96 13.74 -12.66 -32.17
C GLN A 96 14.21 -11.96 -30.88
N LEU A 97 14.06 -12.63 -29.73
CA LEU A 97 14.57 -12.20 -28.43
C LEU A 97 15.94 -12.82 -28.21
#